data_AF-A0A7T8GWH9-F1
#
_entry.id   AF-A0A7T8GWH9-F1
#
_cell.length_a   1.000
_cell.length_b   1.000
_cell.length_c   1.000
_cell.angle_alpha   90.00
_cell.angle_beta   90.00
_cell.angle_gamma   90.00
#
_symmetry.space_group_name_H-M   'P 1'
#
loop_
_entity.id
_entity.type
_entity.pdbx_description
1 polymer ?
#
loop_
_entity_poly.entity_id
_entity_poly.type
_entity_poly.pdbx_seq_one_letter_code
_entity_poly.pdbx_strand_id
1 'polypeptide(L)'
;KSKRERGVILREMQEVEMNLQEVVFDHLHSVAYQGTPLGRTILGPTKNIKSISREDLTHYIRTHYKPSRMVLAGAGGVSHEALTQLAGKHFGGLSNESQNEVPLDLHCRYTGSEVRVRDDSMPYAHVALAVEGCGWTDPDNIPLMIANTIVGSWDRSMGGGTHNASPLAHYAADLNLCSSFQSFNTCYK
;
A
#
# COMPACT_ATOMS: atom_id res chain seq x y z
N LYS A 1 -19.91 9.23 18.31
CA LYS A 1 -19.36 8.84 16.99
C LYS A 1 -17.99 8.20 17.10
N SER A 2 -16.96 8.85 17.67
CA SER A 2 -15.59 8.28 17.81
C SER A 2 -15.50 6.88 18.47
N LYS A 3 -16.27 6.57 19.53
CA LYS A 3 -16.27 5.22 20.14
C LYS A 3 -16.81 4.11 19.21
N ARG A 4 -17.73 4.45 18.31
CA ARG A 4 -18.33 3.50 17.35
C ARG A 4 -17.34 3.20 16.21
N GLU A 5 -16.68 4.24 15.70
CA GLU A 5 -15.61 4.10 14.69
C GLU A 5 -14.44 3.26 15.20
N ARG A 6 -13.99 3.45 16.45
CA ARG A 6 -12.94 2.60 17.03
C ARG A 6 -13.30 1.11 17.04
N GLY A 7 -14.57 0.79 17.30
CA GLY A 7 -15.05 -0.59 17.24
C GLY A 7 -15.13 -1.16 15.82
N VAL A 8 -15.26 -0.31 14.80
CA VAL A 8 -15.20 -0.72 13.38
C VAL A 8 -13.75 -1.00 13.00
N ILE A 9 -12.82 -0.08 13.29
CA ILE A 9 -11.39 -0.24 12.97
C ILE A 9 -10.80 -1.51 13.61
N LEU A 10 -11.21 -1.84 14.84
CA LEU A 10 -10.76 -3.08 15.49
C LEU A 10 -11.28 -4.34 14.80
N ARG A 11 -12.47 -4.29 14.17
CA ARG A 11 -12.98 -5.42 13.36
C ARG A 11 -12.27 -5.48 12.01
N GLU A 12 -12.07 -4.35 11.35
CA GLU A 12 -11.30 -4.28 10.10
C GLU A 12 -9.88 -4.81 10.31
N MET A 13 -9.23 -4.53 11.45
CA MET A 13 -7.93 -5.10 11.79
C MET A 13 -7.97 -6.63 11.85
N GLN A 14 -9.01 -7.21 12.44
CA GLN A 14 -9.18 -8.68 12.47
C GLN A 14 -9.44 -9.25 11.08
N GLU A 15 -10.16 -8.53 10.22
CA GLU A 15 -10.39 -8.92 8.82
C GLU A 15 -9.11 -8.87 7.98
N VAL A 16 -8.26 -7.86 8.20
CA VAL A 16 -6.94 -7.76 7.55
C VAL A 16 -6.01 -8.88 8.02
N GLU A 17 -6.03 -9.26 9.31
CA GLU A 17 -5.26 -10.40 9.83
C GLU A 17 -5.68 -11.74 9.19
N MET A 18 -6.92 -11.85 8.69
CA MET A 18 -7.38 -13.02 7.94
C MET A 18 -6.90 -13.01 6.47
N ASN A 19 -6.48 -11.86 5.93
CA ASN A 19 -5.89 -11.75 4.61
C ASN A 19 -4.36 -11.92 4.68
N LEU A 20 -3.92 -13.16 4.55
CA LEU A 20 -2.50 -13.54 4.66
C LEU A 20 -1.61 -12.86 3.62
N GLN A 21 -2.14 -12.43 2.47
CA GLN A 21 -1.37 -11.66 1.49
C GLN A 21 -0.99 -10.30 2.07
N GLU A 22 -1.94 -9.57 2.65
CA GLU A 22 -1.68 -8.27 3.29
C GLU A 22 -0.72 -8.42 4.48
N VAL A 23 -0.91 -9.45 5.31
CA VAL A 23 -0.01 -9.73 6.45
C VAL A 23 1.42 -9.97 5.99
N VAL A 24 1.63 -10.74 4.93
CA VAL A 24 2.96 -10.98 4.35
C VAL A 24 3.56 -9.68 3.80
N PHE A 25 2.76 -8.82 3.15
CA PHE A 25 3.22 -7.54 2.63
C PHE A 25 3.55 -6.53 3.74
N ASP A 26 2.79 -6.49 4.84
CA ASP A 26 3.10 -5.68 6.03
C ASP A 26 4.42 -6.12 6.65
N HIS A 27 4.63 -7.44 6.81
CA HIS A 27 5.90 -7.98 7.27
C HIS A 27 7.05 -7.63 6.32
N LEU A 28 6.86 -7.83 5.01
CA LEU A 28 7.85 -7.49 3.99
C LEU A 28 8.27 -6.01 4.07
N HIS A 29 7.31 -5.08 4.14
CA HIS A 29 7.62 -3.65 4.27
C HIS A 29 8.34 -3.33 5.58
N SER A 30 7.92 -3.93 6.69
CA SER A 30 8.54 -3.70 8.00
C SER A 30 10.02 -4.08 8.02
N VAL A 31 10.41 -5.14 7.29
CA VAL A 31 11.79 -5.62 7.23
C VAL A 31 12.59 -5.05 6.06
N ALA A 32 11.92 -4.62 4.98
CA ALA A 32 12.56 -3.93 3.88
C ALA A 32 12.96 -2.50 4.25
N TYR A 33 12.15 -1.81 5.06
CA TYR A 33 12.31 -0.38 5.36
C TYR A 33 12.49 -0.11 6.87
N GLN A 34 13.29 -0.94 7.53
CA GLN A 34 13.46 -0.91 8.99
C GLN A 34 13.86 0.47 9.52
N GLY A 35 13.16 0.92 10.56
CA GLY A 35 13.43 2.20 11.21
C GLY A 35 13.00 3.43 10.42
N THR A 36 12.38 3.25 9.25
CA THR A 36 11.85 4.34 8.42
C THR A 36 10.32 4.40 8.48
N PRO A 37 9.69 5.51 8.07
CA PRO A 37 8.24 5.62 8.01
C PRO A 37 7.55 4.57 7.13
N LEU A 38 8.18 4.13 6.03
CA LEU A 38 7.62 3.11 5.13
C LEU A 38 7.56 1.71 5.74
N GLY A 39 8.31 1.44 6.81
CA GLY A 39 8.23 0.17 7.54
C GLY A 39 7.04 0.07 8.50
N ARG A 40 6.20 1.12 8.60
CA ARG A 40 5.02 1.13 9.49
C ARG A 40 3.79 0.65 8.72
N THR A 41 2.99 -0.21 9.36
CA THR A 41 1.71 -0.65 8.80
C THR A 41 0.69 0.49 8.80
N ILE A 42 -0.29 0.42 7.90
CA ILE A 42 -1.32 1.46 7.72
C ILE A 42 -2.19 1.59 8.97
N LEU A 43 -2.61 0.46 9.55
CA LEU A 43 -3.46 0.44 10.74
C LEU A 43 -2.68 0.80 12.02
N GLY A 44 -1.39 0.49 12.04
CA GLY A 44 -0.53 0.63 13.21
C GLY A 44 -0.93 -0.27 14.39
N PRO A 45 -0.27 -0.11 15.55
CA PRO A 45 -0.51 -0.97 16.71
C PRO A 45 -1.89 -0.75 17.34
N THR A 46 -2.51 -1.83 17.84
CA THR A 46 -3.80 -1.79 18.56
C THR A 46 -3.77 -0.83 19.76
N LYS A 47 -2.62 -0.69 20.43
CA LYS A 47 -2.44 0.27 21.53
C LYS A 47 -2.70 1.70 21.09
N ASN A 48 -2.23 2.08 19.89
CA ASN A 48 -2.39 3.43 19.34
C ASN A 48 -3.86 3.69 18.97
N ILE A 49 -4.55 2.71 18.40
CA ILE A 49 -5.98 2.79 18.06
C ILE A 49 -6.82 3.00 19.33
N LYS A 50 -6.44 2.39 20.46
CA LYS A 50 -7.12 2.55 21.75
C LYS A 50 -6.86 3.91 22.39
N SER A 51 -5.69 4.51 22.18
CA SER A 51 -5.30 5.78 22.81
C SER A 51 -5.60 7.03 22.00
N ILE A 52 -5.82 6.92 20.68
CA ILE A 52 -6.04 8.07 19.80
C ILE A 52 -7.20 8.95 20.28
N SER A 53 -6.94 10.24 20.46
CA SER A 53 -7.89 11.23 20.97
C SER A 53 -8.57 12.03 19.84
N ARG A 54 -9.56 12.86 20.16
CA ARG A 54 -10.17 13.75 19.15
C ARG A 54 -9.20 14.88 18.78
N GLU A 55 -8.41 15.30 19.74
CA GLU A 55 -7.40 16.34 19.63
C GLU A 55 -6.30 15.89 18.66
N ASP A 56 -5.88 14.62 18.72
CA ASP A 56 -4.92 14.03 17.78
C ASP A 56 -5.44 14.08 16.34
N LEU A 57 -6.71 13.70 16.12
CA LEU A 57 -7.34 13.73 14.80
C LEU A 57 -7.47 15.17 14.27
N THR A 58 -7.88 16.10 15.13
CA THR A 58 -8.04 17.51 14.77
C THR A 58 -6.67 18.12 14.44
N HIS A 59 -5.64 17.76 15.20
CA HIS A 59 -4.27 18.15 14.93
C HIS A 59 -3.78 17.57 13.60
N TYR A 60 -4.01 16.28 13.34
CA TYR A 60 -3.62 15.63 12.09
C TYR A 60 -4.26 16.30 10.87
N ILE A 61 -5.58 16.55 10.89
CA ILE A 61 -6.29 17.26 9.82
C ILE A 61 -5.70 18.65 9.63
N ARG A 62 -5.54 19.42 10.72
CA ARG A 62 -4.99 20.78 10.64
C ARG A 62 -3.55 20.82 10.10
N THR A 63 -2.77 19.77 10.35
CA THR A 63 -1.37 19.68 9.93
C THR A 63 -1.21 19.15 8.50
N HIS A 64 -2.01 18.16 8.08
CA HIS A 64 -1.82 17.46 6.80
C HIS A 64 -2.79 17.88 5.69
N TYR A 65 -4.02 18.31 6.00
CA TYR A 65 -5.03 18.62 4.98
C TYR A 65 -4.90 20.09 4.56
N LYS A 66 -3.91 20.36 3.69
CA LYS A 66 -3.61 21.70 3.17
C LYS A 66 -3.90 21.81 1.68
N PRO A 67 -4.39 22.96 1.19
CA PRO A 67 -4.62 23.19 -0.24
C PRO A 67 -3.43 22.83 -1.13
N SER A 68 -2.19 23.12 -0.71
CA SER A 68 -0.97 22.77 -1.45
C SER A 68 -0.70 21.27 -1.59
N ARG A 69 -1.42 20.42 -0.86
CA ARG A 69 -1.30 18.95 -0.84
C ARG A 69 -2.61 18.24 -1.16
N MET A 70 -3.59 18.96 -1.68
CA MET A 70 -4.90 18.42 -2.05
C MET A 70 -5.12 18.58 -3.55
N VAL A 71 -5.70 17.57 -4.17
CA VAL A 71 -6.09 17.59 -5.59
C VAL A 71 -7.57 17.26 -5.68
N LEU A 72 -8.33 18.06 -6.44
CA LEU A 72 -9.70 17.78 -6.81
C LEU A 72 -9.73 17.23 -8.23
N ALA A 73 -10.15 15.98 -8.39
CA ALA A 73 -10.28 15.32 -9.69
C ALA A 73 -11.75 15.11 -10.05
N GLY A 74 -12.10 15.34 -11.32
CA GLY A 74 -13.42 15.06 -11.88
C GLY A 74 -13.29 14.27 -13.17
N ALA A 75 -14.15 13.26 -13.36
CA ALA A 75 -14.17 12.43 -14.55
C ALA A 75 -15.62 12.25 -15.03
N GLY A 76 -15.83 12.18 -16.35
CA GLY A 76 -17.14 12.04 -16.98
C GLY A 76 -17.73 13.37 -17.47
N GLY A 77 -19.06 13.51 -17.40
CA GLY A 77 -19.81 14.68 -17.90
C GLY A 77 -19.67 15.95 -17.04
N VAL A 78 -18.45 16.30 -16.67
CA VAL A 78 -18.12 17.45 -15.82
C VAL A 78 -17.37 18.49 -16.65
N SER A 79 -17.90 19.71 -16.73
CA SER A 79 -17.17 20.84 -17.31
C SER A 79 -16.07 21.29 -16.35
N HIS A 80 -14.88 21.54 -16.89
CA HIS A 80 -13.73 22.02 -16.12
C HIS A 80 -14.02 23.39 -15.49
N GLU A 81 -14.68 24.29 -16.22
CA GLU A 81 -15.04 25.64 -15.77
C GLU A 81 -16.02 25.58 -14.59
N ALA A 82 -17.04 24.73 -14.69
CA ALA A 82 -17.98 24.52 -13.59
C ALA A 82 -17.29 23.94 -12.35
N LEU A 83 -16.40 22.96 -12.54
CA LEU A 83 -15.65 22.34 -11.45
C LEU A 83 -14.73 23.33 -10.74
N THR A 84 -13.97 24.12 -11.51
CA THR A 84 -13.05 25.12 -10.96
C THR A 84 -13.79 26.26 -10.25
N GLN A 85 -14.94 26.70 -10.77
CA GLN A 85 -15.78 27.70 -10.11
C GLN A 85 -16.31 27.20 -8.76
N LEU A 86 -16.81 25.96 -8.71
CA LEU A 86 -17.24 25.34 -7.46
C LEU A 86 -16.08 25.13 -6.50
N ALA A 87 -14.92 24.71 -7.00
CA ALA A 87 -13.72 24.55 -6.19
C ALA A 87 -13.29 25.88 -5.55
N GLY A 88 -13.26 26.97 -6.32
CA GLY A 88 -12.99 28.31 -5.81
C GLY A 88 -14.01 28.74 -4.76
N LYS A 89 -15.31 28.50 -5.00
CA LYS A 89 -16.38 28.83 -4.07
C LYS A 89 -16.31 28.08 -2.74
N HIS A 90 -16.00 26.78 -2.76
CA HIS A 90 -16.07 25.92 -1.57
C HIS A 90 -14.72 25.77 -0.84
N PHE A 91 -13.61 25.86 -1.56
CA PHE A 91 -12.28 25.61 -1.03
C PHE A 91 -11.33 26.81 -1.13
N GLY A 92 -11.71 27.89 -1.81
CA GLY A 92 -10.84 29.07 -1.99
C GLY A 92 -10.48 29.82 -0.70
N GLY A 93 -11.24 29.62 0.39
CA GLY A 93 -10.96 30.22 1.71
C GLY A 93 -10.02 29.41 2.60
N LEU A 94 -9.49 28.27 2.12
CA LEU A 94 -8.60 27.43 2.93
C LEU A 94 -7.19 28.04 3.02
N SER A 95 -6.63 28.09 4.23
CA SER A 95 -5.25 28.57 4.47
C SER A 95 -4.21 27.46 4.28
N ASN A 96 -3.09 27.80 3.64
CA ASN A 96 -1.90 26.96 3.53
C ASN A 96 -0.97 27.05 4.75
N GLU A 97 -1.26 27.91 5.74
CA GLU A 97 -0.43 28.05 6.92
C GLU A 97 -0.42 26.76 7.76
N SER A 98 0.76 26.23 8.04
CA SER A 98 0.97 25.17 9.02
C SER A 98 2.03 25.61 10.02
N GLN A 99 1.74 25.47 11.31
CA GLN A 99 2.73 25.71 12.38
C GLN A 99 3.84 24.65 12.40
N ASN A 100 3.61 23.49 11.76
CA ASN A 100 4.54 22.37 11.71
C ASN A 100 4.92 22.11 10.25
N GLU A 101 6.21 22.14 9.95
CA GLU A 101 6.72 21.59 8.69
C GLU A 101 6.56 20.08 8.73
N VAL A 102 5.81 19.52 7.77
CA VAL A 102 5.83 18.08 7.55
C VAL A 102 7.09 17.80 6.72
N PRO A 103 8.01 16.94 7.18
CA PRO A 103 9.18 16.59 6.38
C PRO A 103 8.72 16.02 5.04
N LEU A 104 8.96 16.77 3.96
CA LEU A 104 8.55 16.38 2.60
C LEU A 104 9.48 15.32 1.99
N ASP A 105 10.61 15.07 2.66
CA ASP A 105 11.67 14.16 2.24
C ASP A 105 12.10 13.31 3.44
N LEU A 106 11.36 12.22 3.66
CA LEU A 106 11.77 11.17 4.59
C LEU A 106 12.50 10.13 3.74
N HIS A 107 13.82 10.26 3.65
CA HIS A 107 14.64 9.29 2.94
C HIS A 107 14.44 7.90 3.57
N CYS A 108 13.75 7.01 2.85
CA CYS A 108 13.46 5.66 3.29
C CYS A 108 14.46 4.70 2.66
N ARG A 109 15.43 4.27 3.46
CA ARG A 109 16.47 3.34 3.01
C ARG A 109 15.92 1.91 2.97
N TYR A 110 16.11 1.22 1.84
CA TYR A 110 15.94 -0.23 1.75
C TYR A 110 17.10 -0.94 2.46
N THR A 111 16.79 -1.81 3.43
CA THR A 111 17.81 -2.52 4.23
C THR A 111 18.09 -3.93 3.74
N GLY A 112 17.12 -4.60 3.12
CA GLY A 112 17.22 -6.01 2.71
C GLY A 112 17.40 -6.96 3.90
N SER A 113 16.31 -7.54 4.39
CA SER A 113 16.37 -8.51 5.51
C SER A 113 15.22 -9.51 5.43
N GLU A 114 15.20 -10.48 6.35
CA GLU A 114 14.16 -11.52 6.39
C GLU A 114 13.41 -11.56 7.73
N VAL A 115 12.16 -12.02 7.65
CA VAL A 115 11.36 -12.43 8.80
C VAL A 115 10.66 -13.74 8.46
N ARG A 116 10.59 -14.64 9.45
CA ARG A 116 9.91 -15.92 9.31
C ARG A 116 8.96 -16.10 10.48
N VAL A 117 7.66 -16.03 10.19
CA VAL A 117 6.61 -16.35 11.16
C VAL A 117 6.21 -17.79 10.91
N ARG A 118 6.63 -18.70 11.80
CA ARG A 118 6.36 -20.12 11.67
C ARG A 118 5.09 -20.47 12.43
N ASP A 119 4.10 -20.96 11.69
CA ASP A 119 2.89 -21.59 12.22
C ASP A 119 2.66 -22.92 11.51
N ASP A 120 2.96 -24.03 12.20
CA ASP A 120 2.85 -25.37 11.66
C ASP A 120 1.40 -25.85 11.52
N SER A 121 0.41 -25.07 12.00
CA SER A 121 -1.02 -25.37 11.83
C SER A 121 -1.58 -24.90 10.49
N MET A 122 -0.86 -24.03 9.77
CA MET A 122 -1.30 -23.51 8.48
C MET A 122 -1.11 -24.54 7.35
N PRO A 123 -2.11 -24.73 6.46
CA PRO A 123 -2.02 -25.71 5.37
C PRO A 123 -1.03 -25.31 4.26
N TYR A 124 -0.72 -24.02 4.14
CA TYR A 124 0.15 -23.48 3.11
C TYR A 124 1.13 -22.46 3.70
N ALA A 125 2.33 -22.41 3.14
CA ALA A 125 3.26 -21.32 3.40
C ALA A 125 2.97 -20.14 2.46
N HIS A 126 2.94 -18.94 3.01
CA HIS A 126 2.83 -17.69 2.26
C HIS A 126 4.17 -16.96 2.31
N VAL A 127 4.74 -16.67 1.15
CA VAL A 127 6.11 -16.13 1.03
C VAL A 127 6.09 -14.97 0.05
N ALA A 128 6.76 -13.87 0.42
CA ALA A 128 7.06 -12.78 -0.49
C ALA A 128 8.56 -12.51 -0.51
N LEU A 129 9.07 -12.25 -1.71
CA LEU A 129 10.46 -11.90 -1.97
C LEU A 129 10.45 -10.60 -2.76
N ALA A 130 11.25 -9.62 -2.34
CA ALA A 130 11.34 -8.33 -2.99
C ALA A 130 12.79 -7.89 -3.10
N VAL A 131 13.05 -7.07 -4.11
CA VAL A 131 14.25 -6.26 -4.24
C VAL A 131 13.86 -4.79 -4.20
N GLU A 132 14.83 -3.90 -4.02
CA GLU A 132 14.59 -2.46 -4.13
C GLU A 132 14.15 -2.10 -5.55
N GLY A 133 13.02 -1.40 -5.65
CA GLY A 133 12.50 -0.88 -6.92
C GLY A 133 12.91 0.58 -7.13
N CYS A 134 12.37 1.20 -8.19
CA CYS A 134 12.61 2.61 -8.48
C CYS A 134 11.47 3.52 -7.99
N GLY A 135 11.75 4.82 -7.94
CA GLY A 135 10.75 5.83 -7.58
C GLY A 135 9.74 6.13 -8.69
N TRP A 136 8.66 6.83 -8.36
CA TRP A 136 7.60 7.20 -9.33
C TRP A 136 8.10 7.96 -10.56
N THR A 137 9.09 8.84 -10.38
CA THR A 137 9.63 9.71 -11.44
C THR A 137 10.85 9.13 -12.13
N ASP A 138 11.29 7.94 -11.72
CA ASP A 138 12.47 7.29 -12.27
C ASP A 138 12.18 6.76 -13.70
N PRO A 139 13.06 6.99 -14.70
CA PRO A 139 12.88 6.45 -16.04
C PRO A 139 12.78 4.91 -16.07
N ASP A 140 13.36 4.21 -15.08
CA ASP A 140 13.35 2.75 -14.98
C ASP A 140 12.00 2.18 -14.48
N ASN A 141 11.06 3.04 -14.07
CA ASN A 141 9.73 2.61 -13.64
C ASN A 141 8.97 1.88 -14.76
N ILE A 142 8.99 2.42 -15.97
CA ILE A 142 8.33 1.79 -17.11
C ILE A 142 8.97 0.43 -17.47
N PRO A 143 10.31 0.30 -17.59
CA PRO A 143 10.97 -0.99 -17.67
C PRO A 143 10.58 -1.99 -16.58
N LEU A 144 10.52 -1.57 -15.31
CA LEU A 144 10.11 -2.44 -14.20
C LEU A 144 8.64 -2.87 -14.29
N MET A 145 7.73 -2.00 -14.75
CA MET A 145 6.34 -2.37 -15.03
C MET A 145 6.24 -3.43 -16.13
N ILE A 146 7.06 -3.31 -17.18
CA ILE A 146 7.12 -4.32 -18.25
C ILE A 146 7.68 -5.63 -17.70
N ALA A 147 8.78 -5.59 -16.94
CA ALA A 147 9.36 -6.77 -16.30
C ALA A 147 8.35 -7.48 -15.38
N ASN A 148 7.61 -6.72 -14.57
CA ASN A 148 6.54 -7.23 -13.72
C ASN A 148 5.44 -7.94 -14.53
N THR A 149 5.07 -7.39 -15.68
CA THR A 149 4.08 -7.97 -16.60
C THR A 149 4.58 -9.25 -17.27
N ILE A 150 5.87 -9.33 -17.61
CA ILE A 150 6.49 -10.54 -18.18
C ILE A 150 6.46 -11.69 -17.17
N VAL A 151 6.77 -11.43 -15.89
CA VAL A 151 6.66 -12.45 -14.83
C VAL A 151 5.20 -12.82 -14.61
N GLY A 152 4.34 -11.81 -14.47
CA GLY A 152 2.90 -11.95 -14.34
C GLY A 152 2.43 -12.67 -13.06
N SER A 153 1.23 -13.21 -13.13
CA SER A 153 0.59 -13.97 -12.06
C SER A 153 0.09 -15.30 -12.60
N TRP A 154 -0.02 -16.29 -11.71
CA TRP A 154 -0.57 -17.59 -12.05
C TRP A 154 -1.26 -18.21 -10.84
N ASP A 155 -2.33 -18.96 -11.10
CA ASP A 155 -3.04 -19.77 -10.12
C ASP A 155 -3.43 -21.11 -10.75
N ARG A 156 -3.51 -22.17 -9.94
CA ARG A 156 -3.85 -23.53 -10.39
C ARG A 156 -5.20 -23.64 -11.10
N SER A 157 -6.14 -22.75 -10.82
CA SER A 157 -7.45 -22.71 -11.49
C SER A 157 -7.40 -22.15 -12.91
N MET A 158 -6.29 -21.52 -13.31
CA MET A 158 -6.15 -20.96 -14.65
C MET A 158 -6.08 -22.07 -15.70
N GLY A 159 -6.97 -22.03 -16.68
CA GLY A 159 -7.11 -23.07 -17.72
C GLY A 159 -5.91 -23.23 -18.67
N GLY A 160 -4.89 -22.36 -18.56
CA GLY A 160 -3.68 -22.42 -19.38
C GLY A 160 -2.77 -23.61 -19.07
N GLY A 161 -2.86 -24.24 -17.89
CA GLY A 161 -2.04 -25.41 -17.52
C GLY A 161 -0.54 -25.19 -17.78
N THR A 162 0.11 -26.09 -18.52
CA THR A 162 1.51 -25.95 -18.95
C THR A 162 1.68 -25.13 -20.24
N HIS A 163 0.64 -24.48 -20.74
CA HIS A 163 0.69 -23.63 -21.93
C HIS A 163 0.62 -22.13 -21.61
N ASN A 164 1.07 -21.75 -20.41
CA ASN A 164 1.15 -20.33 -20.00
C ASN A 164 2.32 -19.62 -20.69
N ALA A 165 2.11 -18.35 -21.06
CA ALA A 165 3.11 -17.54 -21.74
C ALA A 165 4.29 -17.14 -20.82
N SER A 166 4.03 -16.92 -19.53
CA SER A 166 5.08 -16.67 -18.54
C SER A 166 5.87 -17.97 -18.29
N PRO A 167 7.20 -17.98 -18.44
CA PRO A 167 8.02 -19.15 -18.15
C PRO A 167 7.84 -19.63 -16.71
N LEU A 168 7.69 -18.71 -15.75
CA LEU A 168 7.47 -19.06 -14.35
C LEU A 168 6.12 -19.76 -14.15
N ALA A 169 5.07 -19.31 -14.84
CA ALA A 169 3.76 -19.95 -14.83
C ALA A 169 3.79 -21.34 -15.45
N HIS A 170 4.54 -21.52 -16.53
CA HIS A 170 4.78 -22.82 -17.14
C HIS A 170 5.42 -23.80 -16.14
N TYR A 171 6.53 -23.41 -15.51
CA TYR A 171 7.21 -24.24 -14.51
C TYR A 171 6.37 -24.49 -13.26
N ALA A 172 5.61 -23.49 -12.79
CA ALA A 172 4.73 -23.65 -11.64
C ALA A 172 3.65 -24.71 -11.89
N ALA A 173 3.09 -24.76 -13.10
CA ALA A 173 2.11 -25.75 -13.50
C ALA A 173 2.72 -27.14 -13.72
N ASP A 174 3.86 -27.23 -14.42
CA ASP A 174 4.50 -28.49 -14.79
C ASP A 174 5.10 -29.22 -13.57
N LEU A 175 5.85 -28.48 -12.74
CA LEU A 175 6.56 -29.02 -11.59
C LEU A 175 5.75 -28.96 -10.30
N ASN A 176 4.50 -28.48 -10.35
CA ASN A 176 3.61 -28.37 -9.20
C ASN A 176 4.23 -27.57 -8.03
N LEU A 177 4.92 -26.46 -8.33
CA LEU A 177 5.76 -25.72 -7.37
C LEU A 177 4.96 -24.97 -6.30
N CYS A 178 3.78 -24.44 -6.65
CA CYS A 178 2.96 -23.63 -5.75
C CYS A 178 1.46 -23.72 -6.11
N SER A 179 0.62 -23.18 -5.23
CA SER A 179 -0.81 -23.02 -5.49
C SER A 179 -1.12 -21.80 -6.35
N SER A 180 -0.37 -20.72 -6.13
CA SER A 180 -0.44 -19.51 -6.92
C SER A 180 0.81 -18.65 -6.68
N PHE A 181 1.09 -17.73 -7.60
CA PHE A 181 2.03 -16.65 -7.39
C PHE A 181 1.53 -15.38 -8.08
N GLN A 182 2.03 -14.25 -7.61
CA GLN A 182 1.77 -12.94 -8.19
C GLN A 182 3.04 -12.11 -8.13
N SER A 183 3.50 -11.60 -9.27
CA SER A 183 4.51 -10.55 -9.31
C SER A 183 3.91 -9.22 -8.85
N PHE A 184 4.73 -8.40 -8.19
CA PHE A 184 4.34 -7.06 -7.76
C PHE A 184 5.44 -6.06 -8.08
N ASN A 185 5.02 -4.83 -8.34
CA ASN A 185 5.89 -3.67 -8.46
C ASN A 185 5.24 -2.52 -7.68
N THR A 186 5.91 -2.03 -6.65
CA THR A 186 5.40 -0.96 -5.78
C THR A 186 6.39 0.19 -5.78
N CYS A 187 5.93 1.36 -6.20
CA CYS A 187 6.74 2.57 -6.28
C CYS A 187 6.38 3.54 -5.15
N TYR A 188 7.41 4.12 -4.56
CA TYR A 188 7.31 5.25 -3.64
C TYR A 188 7.98 6.49 -4.27
N LYS A 189 7.86 7.64 -3.59
CA LYS A 189 8.51 8.88 -4.05
C LYS A 189 10.01 8.80 -3.85
#